data_AF-A0A538D250-F1
#
_entry.id   AF-A0A538D250-F1
#
_cell.length_a   1.000
_cell.length_b   1.000
_cell.length_c   1.000
_cell.angle_alpha   90.00
_cell.angle_beta   90.00
_cell.angle_gamma   90.00
#
_symmetry.space_group_name_H-M   'P 1'
#
loop_
_entity.id
_entity.type
_entity.pdbx_description
1 polymer ?
#
loop_
_entity_poly.entity_id
_entity_poly.type
_entity_poly.pdbx_seq_one_letter_code
_entity_poly.pdbx_strand_id
1 'polypeptide(L)' 'PFTHWTLVERDRILPGLDELFTRLGTDLPSALAIVTGPSRSADIEQRLAVGVHGPGDVHVLIL' A
#
# COMPACT_ATOMS: atom_id res chain seq x y z
N PRO A 1 4.54 -4.92 11.36
CA PRO A 1 5.15 -3.82 12.15
C PRO A 1 4.16 -2.67 12.25
N PHE A 2 4.14 -1.91 13.36
CA PHE A 2 3.20 -0.79 13.51
C PHE A 2 3.54 0.39 12.60
N THR A 3 4.82 0.72 12.44
CA THR A 3 5.30 1.76 11.53
C THR A 3 5.94 1.13 10.28
N HIS A 4 5.58 1.62 9.10
CA HIS A 4 6.16 1.20 7.82
C HIS A 4 6.82 2.39 7.12
N TRP A 5 8.09 2.25 6.75
CA TRP A 5 8.83 3.21 5.94
C TRP A 5 9.17 2.58 4.59
N THR A 6 8.98 3.34 3.52
CA THR A 6 9.39 2.93 2.17
C THR A 6 10.06 4.08 1.42
N LEU A 7 10.97 3.73 0.52
CA LEU A 7 11.67 4.66 -0.36
C LEU A 7 11.15 4.45 -1.78
N VAL A 8 10.77 5.52 -2.45
CA VAL A 8 10.17 5.48 -3.79
C VAL A 8 10.89 6.48 -4.68
N GLU A 9 11.46 6.01 -5.79
CA GLU A 9 11.99 6.86 -6.85
C GLU A 9 10.83 7.61 -7.52
N ARG A 10 11.03 8.90 -7.86
CA ARG A 10 9.98 9.72 -8.51
C ARG A 10 9.37 9.08 -9.76
N ASP A 11 10.15 8.36 -10.55
CA ASP A 11 9.74 7.72 -11.80
C ASP A 11 8.92 6.42 -11.60
N ARG A 12 8.75 5.99 -10.34
CA ARG A 12 7.88 4.87 -9.95
C ARG A 12 6.51 5.31 -9.45
N ILE A 13 6.25 6.62 -9.40
CA ILE A 13 4.93 7.16 -9.09
C ILE A 13 4.12 7.15 -10.38
N LEU A 14 3.03 6.39 -10.39
CA LEU A 14 2.16 6.22 -11.55
C LEU A 14 0.83 6.95 -11.34
N PRO A 15 0.15 7.40 -12.41
CA PRO A 15 -1.16 8.04 -12.31
C PRO A 15 -2.24 7.13 -11.71
N GLY A 16 -2.17 5.82 -11.97
CA GLY A 16 -3.15 4.85 -11.49
C GLY A 16 -2.72 3.39 -11.64
N LEU A 17 -3.69 2.50 -11.38
CA LEU A 17 -3.48 1.05 -11.45
C LEU A 17 -3.37 0.54 -12.90
N ASP A 18 -3.99 1.22 -13.86
CA ASP A 18 -3.91 0.82 -15.27
C ASP A 18 -2.48 0.93 -15.81
N GLU A 19 -1.78 2.01 -15.44
CA GLU A 19 -0.36 2.19 -15.75
C GLU A 19 0.52 1.19 -14.98
N LEU A 20 0.14 0.83 -13.75
CA LEU A 20 0.83 -0.21 -12.99
C LEU A 20 0.79 -1.55 -13.73
N PHE A 21 -0.40 -2.00 -14.13
CA PHE A 21 -0.53 -3.28 -14.84
C PHE A 21 0.09 -3.24 -16.24
N THR A 22 0.02 -2.10 -16.93
CA THR A 22 0.75 -1.89 -18.18
C THR A 22 2.27 -2.04 -17.98
N ARG A 23 2.81 -1.48 -16.89
CA ARG A 23 4.24 -1.54 -16.56
C ARG A 23 4.70 -2.93 -16.10
N LEU A 24 3.85 -3.66 -15.36
CA LEU A 24 4.13 -5.03 -14.92
C LEU A 24 4.04 -6.05 -16.07
N GLY A 25 3.19 -5.78 -17.07
CA GLY A 25 2.98 -6.69 -18.19
C GLY A 25 2.36 -8.02 -17.74
N THR A 26 2.70 -9.10 -18.44
CA THR A 26 2.13 -10.44 -18.19
C THR A 26 2.93 -11.29 -17.20
N ASP A 27 4.15 -10.86 -16.85
CA ASP A 27 5.02 -11.59 -15.93
C ASP A 27 4.80 -11.09 -14.49
N LEU A 28 3.68 -11.48 -13.92
CA LEU A 28 3.31 -11.09 -12.56
C LEU A 28 3.99 -11.98 -11.52
N PRO A 29 4.39 -11.41 -10.37
CA PRO A 29 4.86 -12.22 -9.24
C PRO A 29 3.74 -13.14 -8.73
N SER A 30 4.12 -14.19 -8.00
CA SER A 30 3.15 -15.10 -7.35
C SER A 30 2.20 -14.39 -6.38
N ALA A 31 2.55 -13.19 -5.92
CA ALA A 31 1.71 -12.33 -5.10
C ALA A 31 1.97 -10.85 -5.41
N LEU A 32 0.91 -10.08 -5.60
CA LEU A 32 0.90 -8.63 -5.68
C LEU A 32 -0.02 -8.08 -4.59
N ALA A 33 0.51 -7.18 -3.75
CA ALA A 33 -0.26 -6.53 -2.69
C ALA A 33 -0.45 -5.05 -3.01
N ILE A 34 -1.71 -4.59 -3.05
CA ILE A 34 -2.04 -3.18 -3.21
C ILE A 34 -2.41 -2.64 -1.83
N VAL A 35 -1.57 -1.75 -1.30
CA VAL A 35 -1.75 -1.11 0.01
C VAL A 35 -2.20 0.33 -0.22
N THR A 36 -3.42 0.66 0.19
CA THR A 36 -4.04 1.98 -0.02
C THR A 36 -3.77 2.98 1.11
N GLY A 37 -2.97 2.59 2.11
CA GLY A 37 -2.56 3.44 3.23
C GLY A 37 -2.45 2.65 4.55
N PRO A 38 -2.39 3.36 5.69
CA PRO A 38 -2.37 2.73 7.01
C PRO A 38 -3.63 1.91 7.27
N SER A 39 -3.49 0.86 8.08
CA SER A 39 -4.57 -0.03 8.46
C SER A 39 -5.61 0.70 9.31
N ARG A 40 -6.77 0.91 8.69
CA ARG A 40 -7.98 1.44 9.33
C ARG A 40 -9.12 0.49 9.01
N SER A 41 -9.47 -0.35 9.98
CA SER A 41 -10.54 -1.32 9.85
C SER A 41 -11.61 -1.00 10.87
N ALA A 42 -12.86 -0.82 10.41
CA ALA A 42 -14.00 -0.84 11.30
C ALA A 42 -14.54 -2.29 11.29
N ASP A 43 -14.64 -2.90 12.47
CA ASP A 43 -15.21 -4.25 12.59
C ASP A 43 -16.75 -4.21 12.50
N ILE A 44 -17.43 -5.35 12.66
CA ILE A 44 -18.90 -5.54 12.60
C ILE A 44 -19.65 -4.54 13.50
N GLU A 45 -19.04 -4.10 14.61
CA GLU A 45 -19.60 -3.11 15.55
C GLU A 45 -19.34 -1.65 15.15
N GLN A 46 -18.77 -1.40 13.96
CA GLN A 46 -18.40 -0.09 13.42
C GLN A 46 -17.43 0.72 14.30
N ARG A 47 -16.76 0.08 15.26
CA ARG A 47 -15.70 0.70 16.03
C ARG A 47 -14.42 0.67 15.22
N LEU A 48 -13.82 1.84 15.03
CA LEU A 48 -12.55 1.97 14.32
C LEU A 48 -11.44 1.31 15.14
N ALA A 49 -10.85 0.25 14.59
CA ALA A 49 -9.61 -0.34 15.07
C ALA A 49 -8.47 0.07 14.13
N VAL A 50 -7.43 0.69 14.69
CA VAL A 50 -6.27 1.17 13.94
C VAL A 50 -5.11 0.21 14.15
N GLY A 51 -4.44 -0.20 13.08
CA GLY A 51 -3.19 -0.99 13.17
C GLY A 51 -3.36 -2.48 13.55
N VAL A 52 -4.57 -3.05 13.44
CA VAL A 52 -4.82 -4.46 13.81
C VAL A 52 -4.34 -5.44 12.73
N HIS A 53 -4.57 -5.14 11.45
CA HIS A 53 -4.25 -6.02 10.33
C HIS A 53 -3.11 -5.53 9.44
N GLY A 54 -2.51 -4.39 9.79
CA GLY A 54 -1.43 -3.78 9.04
C GLY A 54 -0.77 -2.64 9.83
N PRO A 55 0.12 -1.87 9.21
CA PRO A 55 0.78 -0.76 9.89
C PRO A 55 -0.24 0.28 10.37
N GLY A 56 -0.06 0.80 11.58
CA GLY A 56 -0.77 1.96 12.09
C GLY A 56 -0.35 3.26 11.39
N ASP A 57 0.92 3.36 10.97
CA ASP A 57 1.47 4.51 10.24
C ASP A 57 2.32 4.07 9.04
N VAL A 58 2.22 4.84 7.95
CA VAL A 58 2.99 4.63 6.71
C VAL A 58 3.68 5.94 6.34
N HIS A 59 5.00 5.87 6.14
CA HIS A 59 5.83 6.98 5.70
C HIS A 59 6.48 6.62 4.36
N VAL A 60 6.40 7.53 3.39
CA VAL A 60 6.99 7.38 2.06
C VAL A 60 8.02 8.48 1.88
N LEU A 61 9.28 8.09 1.65
CA LEU A 61 10.34 9.02 1.25
C LEU A 61 10.48 8.96 -0.27
N ILE A 62 10.28 10.10 -0.93
CA ILE A 62 10.48 10.22 -2.38
C ILE A 62 11.93 10.65 -2.64
N LEU A 63 12.65 9.85 -3.43
CA LEU A 63 14.01 10.12 -3.88
C LEU A 63 14.02 10.95 -5.17
#